data_AF-A0A920ANB5-F1
#
_entry.id   AF-A0A920ANB5-F1
#
_cell.length_a   1.000
_cell.length_b   1.000
_cell.length_c   1.000
_cell.angle_alpha   90.00
_cell.angle_beta   90.00
_cell.angle_gamma   90.00
#
_symmetry.space_group_name_H-M   'P 1'
#
loop_
_entity.id
_entity.type
_entity.pdbx_description
1 polymer ?
#
loop_
_entity_poly.entity_id
_entity_poly.type
_entity_poly.pdbx_seq_one_letter_code
_entity_poly.pdbx_strand_id
1 'polypeptide(L)'
;MKNKLWALILYPVSFFMSADWLDINMPVGVTDISKEVFGLHMAIFFVVVAIGVVVFGVLFWSMWKYRRANNKKPATFTENHTVEMLWTIIPTLILIAMAVPASITLKKIYDHEAEEGGIDIQVVGWQWKWQYKYLDEQVGNKPLIFFSNPNNSSGSVRI
;
A
#
# COMPACT_ATOMS: atom_id res chain seq x y z
N MET A 1 -17.89 -39.19 24.53
CA MET A 1 -17.97 -37.91 23.78
C MET A 1 -18.01 -36.70 24.73
N LYS A 2 -16.96 -36.42 25.53
CA LYS A 2 -17.02 -35.38 26.59
C LYS A 2 -15.99 -34.24 26.49
N ASN A 3 -15.18 -34.14 25.42
CA ASN A 3 -14.01 -33.24 25.42
C ASN A 3 -14.03 -32.13 24.35
N LYS A 4 -15.18 -31.84 23.71
CA LYS A 4 -15.26 -30.79 22.67
C LYS A 4 -15.90 -29.46 23.13
N LEU A 5 -16.31 -29.35 24.39
CA LEU A 5 -16.95 -28.13 24.94
C LEU A 5 -15.97 -26.94 25.08
N TRP A 6 -14.69 -27.20 25.34
CA TRP A 6 -13.65 -26.17 25.47
C TRP A 6 -13.37 -25.44 24.15
N ALA A 7 -13.56 -26.10 23.00
CA ALA A 7 -13.33 -25.51 21.68
C ALA A 7 -14.39 -24.45 21.32
N LEU A 8 -15.58 -24.51 21.92
CA LEU A 8 -16.65 -23.51 21.69
C LEU A 8 -16.43 -22.22 22.49
N ILE A 9 -15.65 -22.26 23.56
CA ILE A 9 -15.31 -21.07 24.37
C ILE A 9 -14.16 -20.26 23.73
N LEU A 10 -13.29 -20.93 22.96
CA LEU A 10 -12.18 -20.26 22.25
C LEU A 10 -12.62 -19.49 21.00
N TYR A 11 -13.72 -19.88 20.35
CA TYR A 11 -14.20 -19.22 19.12
C TYR A 11 -14.67 -17.76 19.30
N PRO A 12 -15.42 -17.38 20.36
CA PRO A 12 -15.82 -16.00 20.57
C PRO A 12 -14.70 -15.10 21.11
N VAL A 13 -13.67 -15.64 21.76
CA VAL A 13 -12.55 -14.83 22.31
C VAL A 13 -11.65 -14.27 21.21
N SER A 14 -11.50 -14.99 20.10
CA SER A 14 -10.77 -14.51 18.91
C SER A 14 -11.42 -13.29 18.25
N PHE A 15 -12.73 -13.08 18.43
CA PHE A 15 -13.45 -11.92 17.91
C PHE A 15 -13.18 -10.64 18.73
N PHE A 16 -12.71 -10.77 19.97
CA PHE A 16 -12.36 -9.65 20.87
C PHE A 16 -10.86 -9.38 20.96
N MET A 17 -10.01 -10.15 20.28
CA MET A 17 -8.62 -9.73 20.04
C MET A 17 -8.65 -8.60 19.00
N SER A 18 -8.79 -7.38 19.50
CA SER A 18 -8.45 -6.16 18.79
C SER A 18 -6.93 -6.15 18.58
N ALA A 19 -6.46 -6.89 17.56
CA ALA A 19 -5.45 -6.28 16.70
C ALA A 19 -5.99 -4.91 16.26
N ASP A 20 -5.17 -3.90 16.00
CA ASP A 20 -5.64 -2.68 15.34
C ASP A 20 -6.17 -3.05 13.94
N TRP A 21 -7.39 -3.60 13.88
CA TRP A 21 -8.11 -3.98 12.66
C TRP A 21 -8.40 -2.75 11.79
N LEU A 22 -8.21 -1.56 12.33
CA LEU A 22 -8.28 -0.28 11.64
C LEU A 22 -6.95 0.11 10.97
N ASP A 23 -5.81 -0.48 11.38
CA ASP A 23 -4.46 -0.30 10.77
C ASP A 23 -4.14 -1.41 9.75
N ILE A 24 -5.16 -1.95 9.07
CA ILE A 24 -4.96 -2.88 7.94
C ILE A 24 -4.42 -2.13 6.71
N ASN A 25 -4.67 -0.82 6.67
CA ASN A 25 -4.21 0.06 5.60
C ASN A 25 -2.83 0.65 5.92
N MET A 26 -2.18 1.21 4.91
CA MET A 26 -0.97 2.00 5.12
C MET A 26 -1.27 3.24 5.99
N PRO A 27 -0.34 3.68 6.84
CA PRO A 27 -0.53 4.87 7.66
C PRO A 27 -0.66 6.12 6.78
N VAL A 28 -1.50 7.06 7.20
CA VAL A 28 -1.59 8.38 6.57
C VAL A 28 -0.34 9.16 6.99
N GLY A 29 0.49 9.55 6.03
CA GLY A 29 1.68 10.31 6.35
C GLY A 29 1.38 11.76 6.71
N VAL A 30 2.35 12.36 7.41
CA VAL A 30 2.25 13.72 7.96
C VAL A 30 2.58 14.81 6.94
N THR A 31 3.33 14.47 5.88
CA THR A 31 3.69 15.41 4.80
C THR A 31 2.60 15.48 3.74
N ASP A 32 2.49 16.62 3.05
CA ASP A 32 1.47 16.81 2.02
C ASP A 32 1.66 15.85 0.84
N ILE A 33 2.90 15.59 0.44
CA ILE A 33 3.23 14.56 -0.54
C ILE A 33 2.75 13.18 -0.10
N SER A 34 2.91 12.83 1.17
CA SER A 34 2.46 11.52 1.66
C SER A 34 0.94 11.38 1.66
N LYS A 35 0.20 12.47 1.94
CA LYS A 35 -1.26 12.49 1.79
C LYS A 35 -1.69 12.29 0.33
N GLU A 36 -1.00 12.91 -0.61
CA GLU A 36 -1.26 12.70 -2.05
C GLU A 36 -1.00 11.26 -2.47
N VAL A 37 0.12 10.67 -2.04
CA VAL A 37 0.46 9.25 -2.29
C VAL A 37 -0.59 8.32 -1.68
N PHE A 38 -1.05 8.60 -0.47
CA PHE A 38 -2.12 7.84 0.17
C PHE A 38 -3.43 7.92 -0.63
N GLY A 39 -3.82 9.11 -1.08
CA GLY A 39 -5.00 9.31 -1.92
C GLY A 39 -4.91 8.55 -3.24
N LEU A 40 -3.74 8.59 -3.90
CA LEU A 40 -3.49 7.83 -5.12
C LEU A 40 -3.58 6.32 -4.89
N HIS A 41 -2.99 5.82 -3.80
CA HIS A 41 -3.07 4.42 -3.41
C HIS A 41 -4.53 3.98 -3.20
N MET A 42 -5.32 4.76 -2.46
CA MET A 42 -6.74 4.47 -2.25
C MET A 42 -7.54 4.49 -3.56
N ALA A 43 -7.27 5.44 -4.46
CA ALA A 43 -7.94 5.49 -5.75
C ALA A 43 -7.66 4.24 -6.60
N ILE A 44 -6.40 3.84 -6.73
CA ILE A 44 -6.01 2.63 -7.48
C ILE A 44 -6.57 1.38 -6.80
N PHE A 45 -6.56 1.32 -5.47
CA PHE A 45 -7.15 0.22 -4.71
C PHE A 45 -8.63 0.02 -5.06
N PHE A 46 -9.42 1.10 -5.08
CA PHE A 46 -10.83 1.00 -5.47
C PHE A 46 -11.04 0.58 -6.93
N VAL A 47 -10.16 0.98 -7.85
CA VAL A 47 -10.19 0.50 -9.24
C VAL A 47 -9.95 -1.02 -9.29
N VAL A 48 -8.96 -1.52 -8.55
CA VAL A 48 -8.68 -2.96 -8.47
C VAL A 48 -9.85 -3.73 -7.85
N VAL A 49 -10.45 -3.21 -6.78
CA VAL A 49 -11.66 -3.81 -6.17
C VAL A 49 -12.81 -3.85 -7.16
N ALA A 50 -13.06 -2.77 -7.91
CA ALA A 50 -14.12 -2.72 -8.91
C ALA A 50 -13.91 -3.76 -10.02
N ILE A 51 -12.69 -3.87 -10.54
CA ILE A 51 -12.33 -4.91 -11.53
C ILE A 51 -12.53 -6.31 -10.93
N GLY A 52 -12.10 -6.51 -9.68
CA GLY A 52 -12.31 -7.77 -8.95
C GLY A 52 -13.79 -8.14 -8.87
N VAL A 53 -14.65 -7.21 -8.47
CA VAL A 53 -16.11 -7.43 -8.41
C VAL A 53 -16.68 -7.80 -9.77
N VAL A 54 -16.24 -7.14 -10.85
CA VAL A 54 -16.68 -7.48 -12.22
C VAL A 54 -16.26 -8.89 -12.60
N VAL A 55 -14.99 -9.26 -12.38
CA VAL A 55 -14.46 -10.59 -12.70
C VAL A 55 -15.17 -11.68 -11.89
N PHE A 56 -15.28 -11.50 -10.58
CA PHE A 56 -16.01 -12.43 -9.72
C PHE A 56 -17.49 -12.52 -10.10
N GLY A 57 -18.13 -11.39 -10.45
CA GLY A 57 -19.50 -11.36 -10.93
C GLY A 57 -19.71 -12.21 -12.19
N VAL A 58 -18.84 -12.07 -13.19
CA VAL A 58 -18.87 -12.87 -14.42
C VAL A 58 -18.63 -14.36 -14.11
N LEU A 59 -17.69 -14.67 -13.21
CA LEU A 59 -17.41 -16.04 -12.78
C LEU A 59 -18.62 -16.69 -12.10
N PHE A 60 -19.22 -16.03 -11.11
CA PHE A 60 -20.42 -16.54 -10.42
C PHE A 60 -21.60 -16.69 -11.38
N TRP A 61 -21.79 -15.71 -12.27
CA TRP A 61 -22.82 -15.77 -13.30
C TRP A 61 -22.61 -16.95 -14.24
N SER A 62 -21.38 -17.17 -14.72
CA SER A 62 -21.03 -18.28 -15.61
C SER A 62 -21.29 -19.64 -14.93
N MET A 63 -20.85 -19.79 -13.67
CA MET A 63 -21.08 -21.00 -12.89
C MET A 63 -22.57 -21.31 -12.69
N TRP A 64 -23.39 -20.29 -12.41
CA TRP A 64 -24.82 -20.46 -12.21
C TRP A 64 -25.55 -20.75 -13.53
N LYS A 65 -25.25 -20.00 -14.60
CA LYS A 65 -25.93 -20.07 -15.90
C LYS A 65 -25.64 -21.36 -16.66
N TYR A 66 -24.39 -21.85 -16.61
CA TYR A 66 -23.92 -23.02 -17.36
C TYR A 66 -23.79 -24.29 -16.51
N ARG A 67 -24.42 -24.30 -15.33
CA ARG A 67 -24.45 -25.49 -14.47
C ARG A 67 -25.05 -26.70 -15.18
N ARG A 68 -24.36 -27.85 -15.06
CA ARG A 68 -24.64 -29.13 -15.73
C ARG A 68 -26.06 -29.68 -15.54
N ALA A 69 -26.74 -29.30 -14.45
CA ALA A 69 -28.12 -29.68 -14.15
C ALA A 69 -29.15 -29.27 -15.22
N ASN A 70 -28.82 -28.31 -16.10
CA ASN A 70 -29.74 -27.78 -17.11
C ASN A 70 -29.66 -28.47 -18.49
N ASN A 71 -28.99 -29.62 -18.64
CA ASN A 71 -28.88 -30.39 -19.90
C ASN A 71 -28.52 -29.53 -21.14
N LYS A 72 -27.68 -28.51 -20.95
CA LYS A 72 -27.24 -27.63 -22.04
C LYS A 72 -26.13 -28.30 -22.84
N LYS A 73 -26.30 -28.41 -24.16
CA LYS A 73 -25.21 -28.79 -25.07
C LYS A 73 -24.12 -27.70 -25.00
N PRO A 74 -22.83 -28.07 -24.86
CA PRO A 74 -21.75 -27.10 -24.85
C PRO A 74 -21.69 -26.38 -26.20
N ALA A 75 -21.34 -25.10 -26.17
CA ALA A 75 -21.12 -24.34 -27.39
C ALA A 75 -19.82 -24.81 -28.08
N THR A 76 -19.74 -24.66 -29.40
CA THR A 76 -18.61 -25.12 -30.24
C THR A 76 -17.76 -23.97 -30.79
N PHE A 77 -17.92 -22.75 -30.27
CA PHE A 77 -17.09 -21.61 -30.68
C PHE A 77 -15.74 -21.68 -29.95
N THR A 78 -14.66 -21.40 -30.68
CA THR A 78 -13.29 -21.42 -30.14
C THR A 78 -12.70 -20.02 -30.04
N GLU A 79 -13.09 -19.12 -30.92
CA GLU A 79 -12.53 -17.76 -31.00
C GLU A 79 -13.63 -16.73 -31.25
N ASN A 80 -13.37 -15.52 -30.75
CA ASN A 80 -14.19 -14.35 -31.07
C ASN A 80 -13.33 -13.10 -31.00
N HIS A 81 -12.70 -12.75 -32.12
CA HIS A 81 -11.77 -11.61 -32.23
C HIS A 81 -12.33 -10.30 -31.68
N THR A 82 -13.65 -10.08 -31.76
CA THR A 82 -14.29 -8.87 -31.20
C THR A 82 -14.18 -8.82 -29.68
N VAL A 83 -14.38 -9.95 -29.00
CA VAL A 83 -14.27 -10.04 -27.54
C VAL A 83 -12.80 -9.96 -27.13
N GLU A 84 -11.88 -10.54 -27.92
CA GLU A 84 -10.45 -10.45 -27.65
C GLU A 84 -9.91 -9.03 -27.73
N MET A 85 -10.37 -8.30 -28.75
CA MET A 85 -10.04 -6.88 -28.90
C MET A 85 -10.61 -6.04 -27.76
N LEU A 86 -11.84 -6.33 -27.31
CA LEU A 86 -12.47 -5.58 -26.23
C LEU A 86 -11.73 -5.76 -24.89
N TRP A 87 -11.37 -7.00 -24.53
CA TRP A 87 -10.67 -7.26 -23.26
C TRP A 87 -9.21 -6.83 -23.26
N THR A 88 -8.60 -6.49 -24.40
CA THR A 88 -7.24 -5.97 -24.46
C THR A 88 -7.23 -4.44 -24.44
N ILE A 89 -8.15 -3.80 -25.17
CA ILE A 89 -8.27 -2.34 -25.21
C ILE A 89 -8.72 -1.79 -23.86
N ILE A 90 -9.73 -2.39 -23.23
CA ILE A 90 -10.27 -1.86 -21.96
C ILE A 90 -9.20 -1.81 -20.85
N PRO A 91 -8.47 -2.90 -20.53
CA PRO A 91 -7.41 -2.85 -19.52
C PRO A 91 -6.28 -1.88 -19.90
N THR A 92 -5.94 -1.77 -21.18
CA THR A 92 -4.92 -0.83 -21.65
C THR A 92 -5.33 0.62 -21.37
N LEU A 93 -6.58 0.99 -21.67
CA LEU A 93 -7.09 2.33 -21.40
C LEU A 93 -7.15 2.64 -19.90
N ILE A 94 -7.52 1.67 -19.07
CA ILE A 94 -7.53 1.82 -17.60
C ILE A 94 -6.13 2.13 -17.07
N LEU A 95 -5.10 1.42 -17.57
CA LEU A 95 -3.71 1.67 -17.18
C LEU A 95 -3.23 3.07 -17.59
N ILE A 96 -3.54 3.51 -18.81
CA ILE A 96 -3.18 4.85 -19.29
C ILE A 96 -3.83 5.92 -18.41
N ALA A 97 -5.11 5.75 -18.06
CA ALA A 97 -5.83 6.70 -17.22
C ALA A 97 -5.20 6.82 -15.81
N MET A 98 -4.73 5.72 -15.23
CA MET A 98 -4.05 5.72 -13.92
C MET A 98 -2.60 6.24 -13.99
N ALA A 99 -1.94 6.14 -15.15
CA ALA A 99 -0.56 6.60 -15.32
C ALA A 99 -0.44 8.13 -15.17
N VAL A 100 -1.46 8.90 -15.57
CA VAL A 100 -1.46 10.37 -15.49
C VAL A 100 -1.32 10.88 -14.05
N PRO A 101 -2.23 10.56 -13.11
CA PRO A 101 -2.13 11.04 -11.73
C PRO A 101 -0.89 10.48 -11.01
N ALA A 102 -0.48 9.25 -11.33
CA ALA A 102 0.75 8.67 -10.80
C ALA A 102 1.99 9.47 -11.23
N SER A 103 2.07 9.87 -12.50
CA SER A 103 3.21 10.65 -13.02
C SER A 103 3.27 12.05 -12.41
N ILE A 104 2.12 12.70 -12.19
CA ILE A 104 2.05 14.02 -11.53
C ILE A 104 2.56 13.93 -10.09
N THR A 105 2.10 12.92 -9.34
CA THR A 105 2.54 12.71 -7.95
C THR A 105 4.02 12.38 -7.89
N LEU A 106 4.52 11.55 -8.81
CA LEU A 106 5.94 11.21 -8.90
C LEU A 106 6.81 12.43 -9.19
N LYS A 107 6.37 13.30 -10.12
CA LYS A 107 7.07 14.55 -10.40
C LYS A 107 7.17 15.42 -9.14
N LYS A 108 6.07 15.57 -8.39
CA LYS A 108 6.08 16.35 -7.13
C LYS A 108 7.02 15.77 -6.08
N ILE A 109 7.21 14.46 -6.03
CA ILE A 109 8.18 13.82 -5.12
C ILE A 109 9.61 14.20 -5.50
N TYR A 110 9.95 14.22 -6.79
CA TYR A 110 11.31 14.53 -7.26
C TYR A 110 11.63 16.02 -7.25
N ASP A 111 10.65 16.86 -7.58
CA ASP A 111 10.80 18.31 -7.62
C ASP A 111 10.52 18.96 -6.25
N HIS A 112 10.46 18.17 -5.17
CA HIS A 112 10.25 18.70 -3.82
C HIS A 112 11.53 19.37 -3.31
N GLU A 113 11.64 20.68 -3.54
CA GLU A 113 12.70 21.49 -2.94
C GLU A 113 12.44 21.69 -1.45
N ALA A 114 13.52 21.86 -0.67
CA ALA A 114 13.41 22.24 0.72
C ALA A 114 12.80 23.65 0.80
N GLU A 115 11.86 23.86 1.74
CA GLU A 115 11.33 25.21 1.99
C GLU A 115 12.47 26.17 2.38
N GLU A 116 12.36 27.42 1.95
CA GLU A 116 13.32 28.46 2.28
C GLU A 116 13.34 28.66 3.82
N GLY A 117 14.49 28.39 4.45
CA GLY A 117 14.64 28.37 5.91
C GLY A 117 14.46 27.00 6.58
N GLY A 118 14.45 25.91 5.80
CA GLY A 118 14.51 24.54 6.31
C GLY A 118 15.81 24.20 7.05
N ILE A 119 15.79 23.11 7.81
CA ILE A 119 16.96 22.60 8.54
C ILE A 119 17.72 21.60 7.66
N ASP A 120 19.00 21.88 7.41
CA ASP A 120 19.86 20.97 6.66
C ASP A 120 20.48 19.91 7.57
N ILE A 121 20.05 18.66 7.39
CA ILE A 121 20.53 17.50 8.17
C ILE A 121 21.23 16.50 7.23
N GLN A 122 22.52 16.26 7.48
CA GLN A 122 23.25 15.17 6.86
C GLN A 122 23.10 13.89 7.67
N VAL A 123 22.56 12.84 7.03
CA VAL A 123 22.38 11.51 7.65
C VAL A 123 23.38 10.51 7.06
N VAL A 124 24.19 9.87 7.92
CA VAL A 124 25.16 8.85 7.52
C VAL A 124 24.79 7.51 8.15
N GLY A 125 24.60 6.50 7.29
CA GLY A 125 24.34 5.13 7.70
C GLY A 125 25.62 4.37 8.03
N TRP A 126 25.63 3.71 9.19
CA TRP A 126 26.71 2.83 9.65
C TRP A 126 26.13 1.46 9.97
N GLN A 127 26.99 0.46 10.18
CA GLN A 127 26.54 -0.84 10.66
C GLN A 127 25.81 -0.71 12.01
N TRP A 128 24.49 -0.97 11.96
CA TRP A 128 23.55 -0.91 13.07
C TRP A 128 23.54 0.42 13.85
N LYS A 129 23.84 1.54 13.19
CA LYS A 129 23.67 2.88 13.78
C LYS A 129 23.48 3.94 12.69
N TRP A 130 22.84 5.04 13.04
CA TRP A 130 22.67 6.20 12.16
C TRP A 130 23.29 7.43 12.81
N GLN A 131 23.99 8.23 12.02
CA GLN A 131 24.59 9.49 12.44
C GLN A 131 23.82 10.64 11.79
N TYR A 132 23.41 11.63 12.58
CA TYR A 132 22.72 12.83 12.14
C TYR A 132 23.61 14.02 12.44
N LYS A 133 23.91 14.84 11.44
CA LYS A 133 24.71 16.05 11.55
C LYS A 133 23.88 17.23 11.07
N TYR A 134 23.65 18.19 11.95
CA TYR A 134 23.00 19.45 11.61
C TYR A 134 24.05 20.38 11.01
N LEU A 135 23.82 20.88 9.80
CA LEU A 135 24.82 21.64 9.06
C LEU A 135 24.88 23.11 9.50
N ASP A 136 23.73 23.68 9.87
CA ASP A 136 23.61 25.08 10.28
C ASP A 136 23.73 25.31 11.79
N GLU A 137 23.61 24.24 12.59
CA GLU A 137 23.66 24.33 14.06
C GLU A 137 25.02 23.90 14.63
N GLN A 138 25.57 24.73 15.52
CA GLN A 138 26.81 24.47 16.24
C GLN A 138 26.62 24.69 17.74
N VAL A 139 27.24 23.83 18.55
CA VAL A 139 27.32 24.01 20.00
C VAL A 139 28.75 24.42 20.33
N GLY A 140 28.96 25.72 20.56
CA GLY A 140 30.30 26.31 20.64
C GLY A 140 30.95 26.39 19.25
N ASN A 141 32.18 25.88 19.11
CA ASN A 141 32.96 25.85 17.85
C ASN A 141 32.87 24.49 17.11
N LYS A 142 31.92 23.62 17.45
CA LYS A 142 31.84 22.27 16.90
C LYS A 142 30.44 21.98 16.32
N PRO A 143 30.35 21.24 15.19
CA PRO A 143 29.08 20.89 14.58
C PRO A 143 28.26 19.96 15.49
N LEU A 144 26.94 20.16 15.55
CA LEU A 144 26.04 19.31 16.33
C LEU A 144 25.87 17.94 15.65
N ILE A 145 26.31 16.87 16.33
CA ILE A 145 26.24 15.48 15.82
C ILE A 145 25.56 14.56 16.84
N PHE A 146 24.61 13.76 16.35
CA PHE A 146 23.86 12.78 17.10
C PHE A 146 24.00 11.37 16.52
N PHE A 147 24.09 10.34 17.38
CA PHE A 147 24.13 8.94 16.96
C PHE A 147 22.94 8.15 17.54
N SER A 148 22.21 7.44 16.67
CA SER A 148 21.19 6.45 17.04
C SER A 148 21.80 5.05 17.03
N ASN A 149 21.74 4.32 18.16
CA ASN A 149 22.26 2.96 18.30
C ASN A 149 21.23 2.11 19.08
N PRO A 150 20.96 0.85 18.68
CA PRO A 150 20.05 -0.05 19.42
C PRO A 150 20.41 -0.24 20.89
N ASN A 151 21.68 -0.08 21.28
CA ASN A 151 22.12 -0.24 22.67
C ASN A 151 22.02 1.04 23.51
N ASN A 152 21.59 2.17 22.93
CA ASN A 152 21.43 3.42 23.65
C ASN A 152 20.13 4.12 23.23
N SER A 153 19.11 4.03 24.08
CA SER A 153 17.81 4.69 23.89
C SER A 153 17.87 6.23 24.02
N SER A 154 18.94 6.76 24.62
CA SER A 154 19.22 8.19 24.76
C SER A 154 20.47 8.51 23.93
N GLY A 155 20.31 8.61 22.61
CA GLY A 155 21.44 8.68 21.66
C GLY A 155 22.58 9.61 22.11
N SER A 156 23.82 9.16 21.89
CA SER A 156 24.99 9.85 22.42
C SER A 156 25.27 11.10 21.60
N VAL A 157 25.06 12.27 22.19
CA VAL A 157 25.51 13.55 21.64
C VAL A 157 27.03 13.64 21.84
N ARG A 158 27.79 13.83 20.77
CA ARG A 158 29.23 14.09 20.87
C ARG A 158 29.52 15.47 20.28
N ILE A 159 30.09 16.34 21.12
CA ILE A 159 30.56 17.70 20.78
C ILE A 159 32.03 17.61 20.42
#